data_AF-A0A7C7ZSQ8-F1
#
_entry.id   AF-A0A7C7ZSQ8-F1
#
_cell.length_a   1.000
_cell.length_b   1.000
_cell.length_c   1.000
_cell.angle_alpha   90.00
_cell.angle_beta   90.00
_cell.angle_gamma   90.00
#
_symmetry.space_group_name_H-M   'P 1'
#
loop_
_entity.id
_entity.type
_entity.pdbx_description
1 polymer ?
#
loop_
_entity_poly.entity_id
_entity_poly.type
_entity_poly.pdbx_seq_one_letter_code
_entity_poly.pdbx_strand_id
1 'polypeptide(L)' 'TIGGNVGAAPRIGQELLSDLDDEQALAGVEKVVEYYRENAKKGERLGKMIDRIGFDAVKEALS' A
#
# COMPACT_ATOMS: atom_id res chain seq x y z
N THR A 1 -2.30 -7.22 2.66
CA THR A 1 -1.36 -6.44 3.51
C THR A 1 -0.37 -5.65 2.67
N ILE A 2 -0.09 -4.39 3.01
CA ILE A 2 0.81 -3.50 2.24
C ILE A 2 1.79 -2.71 3.13
N GLY A 3 2.85 -2.14 2.53
CA GLY A 3 3.72 -1.18 3.21
C GLY A 3 4.88 -1.74 4.03
N GLY A 4 5.07 -3.06 4.05
CA GLY A 4 6.19 -3.72 4.75
C GLY A 4 7.57 -3.40 4.16
N ASN A 5 8.62 -3.47 4.98
CA ASN A 5 10.02 -3.29 4.57
C ASN A 5 10.97 -4.06 5.50
N VAL A 6 12.06 -4.61 4.94
CA VAL A 6 13.13 -5.32 5.68
C VAL A 6 14.47 -4.56 5.61
N GLY A 7 14.54 -3.44 4.88
CA GLY A 7 15.74 -2.61 4.79
C GLY A 7 16.03 -1.77 6.04
N ALA A 8 16.80 -0.69 5.88
CA ALA A 8 17.33 0.14 6.98
C ALA A 8 16.29 0.69 7.99
N ALA A 9 15.02 0.78 7.60
CA ALA A 9 13.90 1.10 8.49
C ALA A 9 12.84 -0.01 8.38
N PRO A 10 13.03 -1.13 9.11
CA PRO A 10 12.13 -2.27 9.02
C PRO A 10 10.74 -1.94 9.56
N ARG A 11 9.71 -2.54 8.96
CA ARG A 11 8.32 -2.39 9.38
C ARG A 11 7.47 -3.54 8.86
N ILE A 12 6.48 -3.90 9.65
CA ILE A 12 5.46 -4.86 9.25
C ILE A 12 4.41 -4.12 8.40
N GLY A 13 3.93 -4.79 7.36
CA GLY A 13 2.86 -4.24 6.55
C GLY A 13 1.54 -4.21 7.33
N GLN A 14 0.63 -3.33 6.91
CA GLN A 14 -0.69 -3.19 7.51
C GLN A 14 -1.74 -3.86 6.60
N GLU A 15 -2.74 -4.49 7.21
CA GLU A 15 -3.84 -5.12 6.48
C GLU A 15 -4.72 -4.06 5.82
N LEU A 16 -4.90 -4.16 4.51
CA LEU A 16 -5.69 -3.22 3.70
C LEU A 16 -7.08 -3.80 3.42
N LEU A 17 -7.09 -5.00 2.81
CA LEU A 17 -8.26 -5.79 2.45
C LEU A 17 -8.05 -7.21 2.98
N SER A 18 -9.16 -7.86 3.34
CA SER A 18 -9.26 -9.26 3.76
C SER A 18 -10.35 -9.97 2.93
N ASP A 19 -10.42 -11.30 3.05
CA ASP A 19 -11.54 -12.09 2.50
C ASP A 19 -11.73 -11.95 0.98
N LEU A 20 -10.62 -11.91 0.24
CA LEU A 20 -10.63 -11.79 -1.22
C LEU A 20 -10.52 -13.16 -1.90
N ASP A 21 -11.22 -13.31 -3.03
CA ASP A 21 -10.89 -14.34 -4.02
C ASP A 21 -9.68 -13.93 -4.88
N ASP A 22 -9.24 -14.84 -5.76
CA ASP A 22 -8.04 -14.63 -6.60
C ASP A 22 -8.18 -13.42 -7.55
N GLU A 23 -9.37 -13.20 -8.13
CA GLU A 23 -9.62 -12.10 -9.06
C GLU A 23 -9.64 -10.76 -8.32
N GLN A 24 -10.28 -10.72 -7.16
CA GLN A 24 -10.32 -9.56 -6.27
C GLN A 24 -8.94 -9.21 -5.72
N ALA A 25 -8.13 -10.21 -5.39
CA ALA A 25 -6.76 -10.01 -4.94
C ALA A 25 -5.90 -9.36 -6.04
N LEU A 26 -6.02 -9.84 -7.28
CA LEU A 26 -5.31 -9.25 -8.43
C LEU A 26 -5.74 -7.80 -8.68
N ALA A 27 -7.04 -7.53 -8.69
CA ALA A 27 -7.57 -6.17 -8.85
C ALA A 27 -7.11 -5.24 -7.69
N GLY A 28 -7.06 -5.75 -6.47
CA GLY A 28 -6.56 -5.02 -5.30
C GLY A 28 -5.08 -4.65 -5.44
N VAL A 29 -4.25 -5.57 -5.95
CA VAL A 29 -2.82 -5.29 -6.22
C VAL A 29 -2.67 -4.21 -7.28
N GLU A 30 -3.43 -4.28 -8.38
CA GLU A 30 -3.41 -3.28 -9.45
C GLU A 30 -3.71 -1.87 -8.90
N LYS A 31 -4.82 -1.72 -8.17
CA LYS A 31 -5.20 -0.45 -7.53
C LYS A 31 -4.09 0.10 -6.60
N VAL A 32 -3.47 -0.76 -5.78
CA VAL A 32 -2.37 -0.37 -4.89
C VAL A 32 -1.16 0.13 -5.69
N VAL A 33 -0.81 -0.56 -6.78
CA VAL A 33 0.34 -0.19 -7.62
C VAL A 33 0.08 1.14 -8.32
N GLU A 34 -1.11 1.36 -8.88
CA GLU A 34 -1.49 2.62 -9.52
C GLU A 34 -1.46 3.78 -8.53
N TYR A 35 -2.13 3.62 -7.40
CA TYR A 35 -2.15 4.64 -6.35
C TYR A 35 -0.74 4.99 -5.86
N TYR A 36 0.12 3.98 -5.70
CA TYR A 36 1.53 4.20 -5.35
C TYR A 36 2.28 4.99 -6.43
N ARG A 37 2.09 4.67 -7.72
CA ARG A 37 2.76 5.38 -8.83
C ARG A 37 2.38 6.86 -8.89
N GLU A 38 1.13 7.18 -8.57
CA GLU A 38 0.62 8.55 -8.60
C GLU A 38 1.03 9.38 -7.38
N ASN A 39 1.07 8.75 -6.20
CA ASN A 39 1.23 9.45 -4.93
C ASN A 39 2.65 9.40 -4.35
N ALA A 40 3.51 8.48 -4.80
CA ALA A 40 4.87 8.34 -4.29
C ALA A 40 5.81 9.41 -4.88
N LYS A 41 6.71 9.92 -4.04
CA LYS A 41 7.83 10.75 -4.47
C LYS A 41 8.93 9.88 -5.06
N LYS A 42 9.80 10.48 -5.89
CA LYS A 42 10.96 9.77 -6.46
C LYS A 42 11.81 9.13 -5.36
N GLY A 43 11.99 7.80 -5.44
CA GLY A 43 12.78 7.03 -4.47
C GLY A 43 12.04 6.68 -3.16
N GLU A 44 10.79 7.10 -3.01
CA GLU A 44 9.98 6.81 -1.82
C GLU A 44 9.38 5.42 -1.92
N ARG A 45 9.65 4.54 -0.93
CA ARG A 45 9.04 3.20 -0.86
C ARG A 45 7.57 3.30 -0.44
N LEU A 46 6.74 2.34 -0.82
CA LEU A 46 5.30 2.28 -0.48
C LEU A 46 5.03 2.53 1.01
N GLY A 47 5.75 1.86 1.91
CA GLY A 47 5.59 2.09 3.35
C GLY A 47 5.90 3.53 3.78
N LYS A 48 6.85 4.21 3.14
CA LYS A 48 7.19 5.62 3.46
C LYS A 48 6.15 6.59 2.91
N MET A 49 5.59 6.29 1.75
CA MET A 49 4.44 7.03 1.22
C MET A 49 3.25 6.92 2.18
N ILE A 50 2.92 5.72 2.65
CA ILE A 50 1.85 5.47 3.63
C ILE A 50 2.09 6.26 4.93
N ASP A 51 3.30 6.23 5.49
CA ASP A 51 3.62 7.02 6.70
C ASP A 51 3.39 8.53 6.50
N ARG A 52 3.64 9.03 5.27
CA ARG A 52 3.54 10.46 4.94
C ARG A 52 2.10 10.92 4.74
N ILE A 53 1.26 10.12 4.07
CA ILE A 53 -0.12 10.50 3.72
C ILE A 53 -1.16 9.96 4.71
N GLY A 54 -0.78 9.00 5.54
CA GLY A 54 -1.64 8.32 6.49
C GLY A 54 -2.25 7.03 5.91
N PHE A 55 -2.27 5.97 6.71
CA PHE A 55 -2.84 4.69 6.28
C PHE A 55 -4.36 4.76 6.05
N ASP A 56 -5.07 5.54 6.86
CA ASP A 56 -6.52 5.71 6.70
C ASP A 56 -6.87 6.35 5.35
N ALA A 57 -6.10 7.36 4.91
CA ALA A 57 -6.29 7.99 3.60
C ALA A 57 -6.03 7.00 2.44
N VAL A 58 -5.05 6.12 2.59
CA VAL A 58 -4.78 5.05 1.62
C VAL A 58 -5.92 4.05 1.59
N LYS A 59 -6.44 3.67 2.75
CA LYS A 59 -7.55 2.73 2.84
C LYS A 59 -8.81 3.31 2.22
N GLU A 60 -9.15 4.56 2.51
CA GLU A 60 -10.30 5.25 1.93
C GLU A 60 -10.18 5.36 0.40
N ALA A 61 -8.99 5.69 -0.13
CA ALA A 61 -8.78 5.80 -1.57
C ALA A 61 -8.82 4.45 -2.32
N LEU A 62 -8.62 3.33 -1.62
CA LEU A 62 -8.53 1.99 -2.20
C LEU A 62 -9.74 1.10 -1.84
N SER A 63 -10.69 1.61 -1.07
CA SER A 63 -11.94 0.92 -0.69
C SER A 63 -12.89 0.75 -1.87
#